data_AF-A0A377HM32-F1
#
_entry.id   AF-A0A377HM32-F1
#
_cell.length_a   1.000
_cell.length_b   1.000
_cell.length_c   1.000
_cell.angle_alpha   90.00
_cell.angle_beta   90.00
_cell.angle_gamma   90.00
#
_symmetry.space_group_name_H-M   'P 1'
#
loop_
_entity.id
_entity.type
_entity.pdbx_description
1 polymer ?
#
loop_
_entity_poly.entity_id
_entity_poly.type
_entity_poly.pdbx_seq_one_letter_code
_entity_poly.pdbx_strand_id
1 'polypeptide(L)'
;MNKRPALKASMLTTFLATILAGCAIKPAEKVTVYKTRGVIQCESQGMSLVQSELQLTGVGVKIIDSQCAVLDGRVFASVCGAETGDIVLHTIDRRHEKLAGAMGYRNVLQLKTPDTPEGFQPVECQ
;
A
#
# COMPACT_ATOMS: atom_id res chain seq x y z
N MET A 1 7.38 -84.43 2.00
CA MET A 1 7.02 -83.60 3.17
C MET A 1 8.17 -82.65 3.51
N ASN A 2 7.82 -81.37 3.61
CA ASN A 2 8.58 -80.13 3.86
C ASN A 2 9.94 -80.17 4.56
N LYS A 3 10.87 -79.33 4.06
CA LYS A 3 11.66 -78.40 4.88
C LYS A 3 11.68 -77.00 4.23
N ARG A 4 11.24 -75.99 4.98
CA ARG A 4 11.08 -74.58 4.57
C ARG A 4 12.45 -73.88 4.54
N PRO A 5 12.75 -73.02 3.54
CA PRO A 5 13.97 -72.23 3.55
C PRO A 5 13.84 -70.98 4.44
N ALA A 6 14.98 -70.59 4.99
CA ALA A 6 15.17 -69.57 6.01
C ALA A 6 14.78 -68.15 5.56
N LEU A 7 14.22 -67.42 6.52
CA LEU A 7 13.82 -66.03 6.48
C LEU A 7 15.05 -65.14 6.21
N LYS A 8 15.11 -64.49 5.04
CA LYS A 8 16.11 -63.47 4.74
C LYS A 8 15.67 -62.16 5.41
N ALA A 9 16.38 -61.74 6.45
CA ALA A 9 16.22 -60.43 7.07
C ALA A 9 16.66 -59.36 6.04
N SER A 10 15.67 -58.79 5.35
CA SER A 10 15.88 -57.66 4.44
C SER A 10 16.03 -56.41 5.29
N MET A 11 17.25 -55.89 5.34
CA MET A 11 17.65 -54.67 6.02
C MET A 11 17.02 -53.48 5.28
N LEU A 12 15.85 -53.03 5.74
CA LEU A 12 15.11 -51.91 5.14
C LEU A 12 15.54 -50.60 5.80
N THR A 13 16.65 -50.03 5.32
CA THR A 13 17.15 -48.71 5.72
C THR A 13 16.19 -47.61 5.26
N THR A 14 15.35 -47.14 6.18
CA THR A 14 14.38 -46.07 5.93
C THR A 14 15.09 -44.72 5.96
N PHE A 15 15.53 -44.23 4.80
CA PHE A 15 15.98 -42.83 4.65
C PHE A 15 14.75 -41.91 4.65
N LEU A 16 14.38 -41.40 5.82
CA LEU A 16 13.33 -40.40 5.99
C LEU A 16 13.89 -39.02 5.58
N ALA A 17 13.87 -38.72 4.28
CA ALA A 17 14.20 -37.40 3.77
C ALA A 17 13.06 -36.42 4.09
N THR A 18 13.16 -35.74 5.23
CA THR A 18 12.30 -34.60 5.58
C THR A 18 12.60 -33.44 4.63
N ILE A 19 11.74 -33.25 3.64
CA ILE A 19 11.78 -32.10 2.74
C ILE A 19 11.26 -30.90 3.53
N LEU A 20 12.14 -30.07 4.09
CA LEU A 20 11.76 -28.74 4.56
C LEU A 20 11.43 -27.90 3.33
N ALA A 21 10.17 -27.91 2.91
CA ALA A 21 9.65 -26.95 1.95
C ALA A 21 9.58 -25.58 2.63
N GLY A 22 10.66 -24.80 2.51
CA GLY A 22 10.67 -23.40 2.95
C GLY A 22 9.67 -22.60 2.12
N CYS A 23 8.61 -22.10 2.75
CA CYS A 23 7.72 -21.13 2.11
C CYS A 23 8.50 -19.82 1.93
N ALA A 24 8.83 -19.47 0.68
CA ALA A 24 9.36 -18.15 0.35
C ALA A 24 8.22 -17.12 0.48
N ILE A 25 8.14 -16.44 1.62
CA ILE A 25 7.19 -15.34 1.84
C ILE A 25 7.70 -14.15 1.00
N LYS A 26 7.02 -13.87 -0.11
CA LYS A 26 7.31 -12.65 -0.89
C LYS A 26 7.01 -11.42 -0.03
N PRO A 27 7.88 -10.40 -0.04
CA PRO A 27 7.59 -9.15 0.65
C PRO A 27 6.31 -8.54 0.08
N ALA A 28 5.51 -7.95 0.96
CA ALA A 28 4.31 -7.24 0.56
C ALA A 28 4.67 -6.11 -0.41
N GLU A 29 4.01 -6.11 -1.57
CA GLU A 29 4.13 -5.03 -2.54
C GLU A 29 3.54 -3.76 -1.93
N LYS A 30 4.22 -2.63 -2.11
CA LYS A 30 3.79 -1.33 -1.58
C LYS A 30 3.21 -0.47 -2.68
N VAL A 31 2.25 0.38 -2.32
CA VAL A 31 1.66 1.40 -3.19
C VAL A 31 1.52 2.70 -2.45
N THR A 32 1.59 3.80 -3.19
CA THR A 32 1.25 5.12 -2.65
C THR A 32 -0.11 5.54 -3.21
N VAL A 33 -1.01 5.89 -2.31
CA VAL A 33 -2.33 6.42 -2.63
C VAL A 33 -2.45 7.86 -2.16
N TYR A 34 -3.24 8.66 -2.85
CA TYR A 34 -3.48 10.06 -2.53
C TYR A 34 -4.97 10.37 -2.38
N LYS A 35 -5.27 11.43 -1.64
CA LYS A 35 -6.62 12.02 -1.56
C LYS A 35 -6.48 13.54 -1.42
N THR A 36 -7.41 14.29 -1.99
CA THR A 36 -7.45 15.75 -1.81
C THR A 36 -7.74 16.07 -0.34
N ARG A 37 -7.06 17.10 0.18
CA ARG A 37 -7.32 17.59 1.53
C ARG A 37 -8.64 18.36 1.61
N GLY A 38 -9.16 18.86 0.48
CA GLY A 38 -10.40 19.66 0.47
C GLY A 38 -10.20 21.02 1.15
N VAL A 39 -9.01 21.60 1.01
CA VAL A 39 -8.69 22.96 1.45
C VAL A 39 -9.47 23.93 0.56
N ILE A 40 -10.12 24.89 1.20
CA ILE A 40 -10.79 26.01 0.53
C ILE A 40 -10.06 27.29 0.91
N GLN A 41 -9.57 28.02 -0.09
CA GLN A 41 -8.78 29.23 0.11
C GLN A 41 -9.55 30.23 0.97
N CYS A 42 -8.89 30.75 2.01
CA CYS A 42 -9.43 31.67 3.02
C CYS A 42 -10.47 31.07 4.00
N GLU A 43 -10.94 29.83 3.81
CA GLU A 43 -12.07 29.28 4.57
C GLU A 43 -11.72 28.03 5.39
N SER A 44 -11.02 27.07 4.79
CA SER A 44 -10.74 25.78 5.44
C SER A 44 -9.31 25.33 5.20
N GLN A 45 -8.71 24.70 6.20
CA GLN A 45 -7.40 24.04 6.08
C GLN A 45 -7.51 22.58 5.60
N GLY A 46 -8.72 22.18 5.19
CA GLY A 46 -9.01 20.82 4.77
C GLY A 46 -8.77 19.76 5.85
N MET A 47 -8.68 18.52 5.40
CA MET A 47 -8.33 17.34 6.19
C MET A 47 -6.85 17.36 6.56
N SER A 48 -6.54 17.07 7.82
CA SER A 48 -5.16 16.89 8.28
C SER A 48 -4.59 15.51 7.93
N LEU A 49 -3.25 15.37 7.99
CA LEU A 49 -2.59 14.09 7.78
C LEU A 49 -3.12 13.03 8.76
N VAL A 50 -3.22 13.37 10.05
CA VAL A 50 -3.70 12.47 11.11
C VAL A 50 -5.16 12.05 10.88
N GLN A 51 -6.03 12.99 10.46
CA GLN A 51 -7.43 12.64 10.15
C GLN A 51 -7.50 11.64 8.99
N SER A 52 -6.67 11.81 7.96
CA SER A 52 -6.57 10.89 6.85
C SER A 52 -6.03 9.51 7.27
N GLU A 53 -5.03 9.48 8.15
CA GLU A 53 -4.51 8.23 8.72
C GLU A 53 -5.59 7.48 9.52
N LEU A 54 -6.38 8.19 10.32
CA LEU A 54 -7.49 7.62 11.07
C LEU A 54 -8.58 7.04 10.16
N GLN A 55 -8.87 7.64 9.00
CA GLN A 55 -9.82 7.10 8.02
C GLN A 55 -9.36 5.73 7.49
N LEU A 56 -8.08 5.59 7.16
CA LEU A 56 -7.52 4.35 6.61
C LEU A 56 -7.34 3.28 7.71
N THR A 57 -6.76 3.65 8.85
CA THR A 57 -6.52 2.71 9.95
C THR A 57 -7.83 2.23 10.58
N GLY A 58 -8.86 3.07 10.64
CA GLY A 58 -10.19 2.72 11.15
C GLY A 58 -10.89 1.60 10.37
N VAL A 59 -10.51 1.38 9.10
CA VAL A 59 -11.02 0.26 8.28
C VAL A 59 -10.00 -0.88 8.16
N GLY A 60 -8.92 -0.85 8.94
CA GLY A 60 -7.91 -1.90 9.01
C GLY A 60 -6.78 -1.78 7.98
N VAL A 61 -6.65 -0.63 7.29
CA VAL A 61 -5.49 -0.40 6.41
C VAL A 61 -4.27 -0.06 7.26
N LYS A 62 -3.22 -0.86 7.12
CA LYS A 62 -1.91 -0.54 7.70
C LYS A 62 -1.17 0.47 6.83
N ILE A 63 -0.83 1.60 7.43
CA ILE A 63 -0.02 2.65 6.81
C ILE A 63 1.46 2.39 7.10
N ILE A 64 2.29 2.58 6.08
CA ILE A 64 3.74 2.39 6.10
C ILE A 64 4.44 3.74 6.23
N ASP A 65 3.93 4.74 5.52
CA ASP A 65 4.45 6.11 5.50
C ASP A 65 3.35 7.09 5.08
N SER A 66 3.47 8.34 5.50
CA SER A 66 2.48 9.40 5.26
C SER A 66 3.17 10.73 5.06
N GLN A 67 2.69 11.53 4.10
CA GLN A 67 3.19 12.88 3.87
C GLN A 67 2.15 13.79 3.20
N CYS A 68 2.37 15.10 3.25
CA CYS A 68 1.61 16.06 2.47
C CYS A 68 2.29 16.35 1.14
N ALA A 69 1.49 16.74 0.15
CA ALA A 69 1.97 17.15 -1.15
C ALA A 69 0.98 18.14 -1.79
N VAL A 70 1.44 18.81 -2.84
CA VAL A 70 0.61 19.64 -3.72
C VAL A 70 0.65 19.03 -5.12
N LEU A 71 -0.49 19.00 -5.79
CA LEU A 71 -0.60 18.51 -7.16
C LEU A 71 0.23 19.36 -8.13
N ASP A 72 0.99 18.68 -8.99
CA ASP A 72 1.78 19.30 -10.04
C ASP A 72 1.02 19.31 -11.37
N GLY A 73 1.35 20.22 -12.28
CA GLY A 73 0.74 20.31 -13.61
C GLY A 73 -0.73 20.76 -13.62
N ARG A 74 -1.27 21.19 -12.46
CA ARG A 74 -2.61 21.79 -12.35
C ARG A 74 -2.53 23.19 -11.77
N VAL A 75 -3.24 24.10 -12.42
CA VAL A 75 -3.35 25.50 -11.98
C VAL A 75 -4.64 25.67 -11.18
N PHE A 76 -4.52 26.22 -9.98
CA PHE A 76 -5.63 26.58 -9.11
C PHE A 76 -5.71 28.11 -9.02
N ALA A 77 -6.92 28.66 -9.15
CA ALA A 77 -7.12 30.10 -9.10
C ALA A 77 -6.84 30.63 -7.69
N SER A 78 -6.00 31.67 -7.55
CA SER A 78 -5.67 32.27 -6.25
C SER A 78 -6.73 33.28 -5.79
N VAL A 79 -7.93 32.79 -5.46
CA VAL A 79 -9.06 33.60 -4.98
C VAL A 79 -9.74 32.91 -3.79
N CYS A 80 -10.30 33.69 -2.86
CA CYS A 80 -11.05 33.12 -1.73
C CYS A 80 -12.24 32.28 -2.22
N GLY A 81 -12.48 31.14 -1.57
CA GLY A 81 -13.53 30.19 -1.93
C GLY A 81 -13.13 29.17 -3.00
N ALA A 82 -11.95 29.29 -3.63
CA ALA A 82 -11.46 28.29 -4.57
C ALA A 82 -10.79 27.09 -3.87
N GLU A 83 -10.85 25.92 -4.51
CA GLU A 83 -10.09 24.74 -4.09
C GLU A 83 -8.58 24.94 -4.28
N THR A 84 -7.79 24.08 -3.66
CA THR A 84 -6.34 24.02 -3.85
C THR A 84 -5.88 22.64 -4.35
N GLY A 85 -4.60 22.56 -4.73
CA GLY A 85 -3.94 21.32 -5.09
C GLY A 85 -3.49 20.46 -3.90
N ASP A 86 -3.86 20.81 -2.67
CA ASP A 86 -3.41 20.13 -1.46
C ASP A 86 -3.92 18.69 -1.38
N ILE A 87 -2.99 17.75 -1.23
CA ILE A 87 -3.26 16.32 -1.10
C ILE A 87 -2.49 15.72 0.08
N VAL A 88 -2.99 14.60 0.57
CA VAL A 88 -2.28 13.68 1.47
C VAL A 88 -1.89 12.44 0.70
N LEU A 89 -0.72 11.91 1.03
CA LEU A 89 -0.16 10.68 0.47
C LEU A 89 0.00 9.66 1.59
N HIS A 90 -0.37 8.41 1.31
CA HIS A 90 -0.11 7.28 2.20
C HIS A 90 0.51 6.13 1.41
N THR A 91 1.64 5.64 1.89
CA THR A 91 2.20 4.37 1.43
C THR A 91 1.57 3.25 2.22
N ILE A 92 0.95 2.29 1.53
CA ILE A 92 0.24 1.15 2.09
C ILE A 92 0.65 -0.13 1.38
N ASP A 93 0.26 -1.28 1.94
CA ASP A 93 0.33 -2.55 1.24
C ASP A 93 -0.65 -2.55 0.04
N ARG A 94 -0.19 -2.99 -1.14
CA ARG A 94 -0.96 -3.12 -2.39
C ARG A 94 -2.30 -3.82 -2.16
N ARG A 95 -2.37 -4.81 -1.26
CA ARG A 95 -3.61 -5.54 -0.95
C ARG A 95 -4.74 -4.64 -0.42
N HIS A 96 -4.40 -3.48 0.15
CA HIS A 96 -5.34 -2.51 0.70
C HIS A 96 -5.75 -1.44 -0.31
N GLU A 97 -5.19 -1.41 -1.53
CA GLU A 97 -5.47 -0.37 -2.52
C GLU A 97 -6.96 -0.23 -2.83
N LYS A 98 -7.67 -1.36 -3.02
CA LYS A 98 -9.11 -1.36 -3.28
C LYS A 98 -9.93 -0.81 -2.10
N LEU A 99 -9.52 -1.12 -0.87
CA LEU A 99 -10.19 -0.63 0.34
C LEU A 99 -9.96 0.87 0.53
N ALA A 100 -8.73 1.34 0.34
CA ALA A 100 -8.42 2.78 0.30
C ALA A 100 -9.22 3.47 -0.82
N GLY A 101 -9.35 2.83 -1.99
CA GLY A 101 -10.19 3.30 -3.09
C GLY A 101 -11.65 3.54 -2.70
N ALA A 102 -12.24 2.64 -1.93
CA ALA A 102 -13.60 2.80 -1.40
C ALA A 102 -13.75 4.00 -0.45
N MET A 103 -12.65 4.45 0.16
CA MET A 103 -12.58 5.64 1.03
C MET A 103 -12.25 6.94 0.26
N GLY A 104 -12.18 6.88 -1.07
CA GLY A 104 -11.91 8.02 -1.95
C GLY A 104 -10.43 8.29 -2.23
N TYR A 105 -9.52 7.37 -1.88
CA TYR A 105 -8.12 7.48 -2.26
C TYR A 105 -7.89 6.97 -3.68
N ARG A 106 -6.90 7.51 -4.38
CA ARG A 106 -6.51 7.10 -5.74
C ARG A 106 -5.02 6.76 -5.79
N ASN A 107 -4.62 5.90 -6.71
CA ASN A 107 -3.21 5.57 -6.88
C ASN A 107 -2.44 6.76 -7.50
N VAL A 108 -1.27 7.10 -6.97
CA VAL A 108 -0.44 8.20 -7.50
C VAL A 108 0.01 8.00 -8.94
N LEU A 109 0.01 6.75 -9.45
CA LEU A 109 0.28 6.47 -10.87
C LEU A 109 -0.69 7.19 -11.82
N GLN A 110 -1.89 7.56 -11.35
CA GLN A 110 -2.87 8.33 -12.13
C GLN A 110 -2.50 9.81 -12.26
N LEU A 111 -1.51 10.31 -11.49
CA LEU A 111 -1.04 11.69 -11.55
C LEU A 111 0.12 11.89 -12.52
N LYS A 112 0.79 10.80 -12.93
CA LYS A 112 1.97 10.87 -13.77
C LYS A 112 1.59 11.30 -15.19
N THR A 113 2.29 12.30 -15.70
CA THR A 113 2.24 12.74 -17.10
C THR A 113 3.66 12.87 -17.65
N PRO A 114 3.85 13.02 -18.98
CA PRO A 114 5.18 13.28 -19.54
C PRO A 114 5.86 14.52 -18.95
N ASP A 115 5.09 15.55 -18.63
CA ASP A 115 5.59 16.82 -18.10
C ASP A 115 5.76 16.80 -16.56
N THR A 116 4.98 15.97 -15.88
CA THR A 116 4.98 15.81 -14.43
C THR A 116 5.14 14.34 -14.04
N PRO A 117 6.37 13.81 -14.00
CA PRO A 117 6.63 12.38 -13.86
C PRO A 117 6.23 11.80 -12.49
N GLU A 118 6.13 12.65 -11.46
CA GLU A 118 5.52 12.27 -10.17
C GLU A 118 4.07 12.76 -10.05
N GLY A 119 3.72 13.88 -10.68
CA GLY A 119 2.38 14.47 -10.66
C GLY A 119 2.02 15.20 -9.36
N PHE A 120 2.97 15.33 -8.44
CA PHE A 120 2.85 16.07 -7.20
C PHE A 120 4.24 16.50 -6.69
N GLN A 121 4.25 17.47 -5.78
CA GLN A 121 5.44 17.95 -5.07
C GLN A 121 5.25 17.77 -3.56
N PRO A 122 6.13 17.02 -2.86
CA PRO A 122 6.10 16.90 -1.41
C PRO A 122 6.21 18.26 -0.71
N VAL A 123 5.42 18.45 0.35
CA VAL A 123 5.48 19.65 1.20
C VAL A 123 5.38 19.26 2.67
N GLU A 124 5.80 20.15 3.56
CA GLU A 124 5.53 19.99 4.99
C GLU A 124 4.04 20.08 5.26
N CYS A 125 3.53 19.18 6.12
CA CYS A 125 2.15 19.24 6.54
C CYS A 125 1.93 20.44 7.46
N GLN A 126 1.00 21.30 7.06
CA GLN A 126 0.46 22.38 7.87
C GLN A 126 -0.79 21.91 8.60
#